data_AF-A0A355CBB2-F1
#
_entry.id   AF-A0A355CBB2-F1
#
_cell.length_a   1.000
_cell.length_b   1.000
_cell.length_c   1.000
_cell.angle_alpha   90.00
_cell.angle_beta   90.00
_cell.angle_gamma   90.00
#
_symmetry.space_group_name_H-M   'P 1'
#
loop_
_entity.id
_entity.type
_entity.pdbx_description
1 polymer ?
#
loop_
_entity_poly.entity_id
_entity_poly.type
_entity_poly.pdbx_seq_one_letter_code
_entity_poly.pdbx_strand_id
1 'polypeptide(L)'
;GNINFGINKAHNLAYNFMMIHANNQYVGQYSGKHTESHQDSNDYTGRAIRQQTNDNLLFTHQLISSWKLSNKMKLNAGASYNRIKGLEPDRRENYLSKQDDGTYILTGSNRQKRFFSELKENDINTKVNLQYKLNDEFDNTNSALEIGYNGRFVDDKFEAVEYNFDALSGTFPIDNLQLDDLYNQANYESGKYTMSVGELNTYNVKKNVHSAYAEATYQLTSPLTANV
;
A
#
# COMPACT_ATOMS: atom_id res chain seq x y z
N GLY A 1 -8.10 -19.68 0.29
CA GLY A 1 -8.60 -20.98 0.77
C GLY A 1 -9.33 -20.78 2.08
N ASN A 2 -10.40 -21.55 2.32
CA ASN A 2 -11.19 -21.50 3.57
C ASN A 2 -11.32 -22.93 4.13
N ILE A 3 -11.16 -23.08 5.45
CA ILE A 3 -11.36 -24.33 6.17
C ILE A 3 -12.28 -24.02 7.35
N ASN A 4 -13.36 -24.78 7.50
CA ASN A 4 -14.27 -24.66 8.64
C ASN A 4 -14.35 -25.99 9.39
N PHE A 5 -14.31 -25.91 10.72
CA PHE A 5 -14.39 -27.06 11.61
C PHE A 5 -15.41 -26.78 12.71
N GLY A 6 -16.49 -27.55 12.72
CA GLY A 6 -17.54 -27.49 13.74
C GLY A 6 -17.36 -28.58 14.79
N ILE A 7 -17.44 -28.23 16.08
CA ILE A 7 -17.40 -29.18 17.19
C ILE A 7 -18.75 -29.13 17.92
N ASN A 8 -19.45 -30.27 17.94
CA ASN A 8 -20.69 -30.49 18.71
C ASN A 8 -21.81 -29.44 18.49
N LYS A 9 -21.84 -28.77 17.32
CA LYS A 9 -22.78 -27.67 16.97
C LYS A 9 -22.74 -26.46 17.94
N ALA A 10 -21.83 -26.46 18.92
CA ALA A 10 -21.67 -25.41 19.93
C ALA A 10 -20.44 -24.55 19.65
N HIS A 11 -19.46 -25.09 18.93
CA HIS A 11 -18.23 -24.38 18.57
C HIS A 11 -18.00 -24.45 17.07
N ASN A 12 -17.64 -23.32 16.49
CA ASN A 12 -17.18 -23.25 15.11
C ASN A 12 -15.82 -22.58 15.08
N LEU A 13 -14.91 -23.13 14.29
CA LEU A 13 -13.61 -22.57 14.01
C LEU A 13 -13.45 -22.46 12.48
N ALA A 14 -13.14 -21.27 12.00
CA ALA A 14 -12.94 -20.98 10.60
C ALA A 14 -11.54 -20.39 10.41
N TYR A 15 -10.81 -20.91 9.43
CA TYR A 15 -9.54 -20.38 8.98
C TYR A 15 -9.68 -19.92 7.53
N ASN A 16 -9.25 -18.68 7.26
CA ASN A 16 -9.22 -18.09 5.93
C ASN A 16 -7.78 -17.70 5.57
N PHE A 17 -7.40 -18.03 4.35
CA PHE A 17 -6.16 -17.56 3.74
C PHE A 17 -6.46 -16.87 2.41
N MET A 18 -5.90 -15.68 2.23
CA MET A 18 -5.96 -14.90 0.99
C MET A 18 -4.56 -14.43 0.61
N MET A 19 -4.26 -14.51 -0.69
CA MET A 19 -3.09 -13.91 -1.30
C MET A 19 -3.58 -13.00 -2.42
N ILE A 20 -3.12 -11.76 -2.43
CA ILE A 20 -3.33 -10.81 -3.52
C ILE A 20 -1.97 -10.37 -4.01
N HIS A 21 -1.75 -10.50 -5.30
CA HIS A 21 -0.54 -10.03 -5.98
C HIS A 21 -0.95 -9.15 -7.14
N ALA A 22 -0.39 -7.95 -7.21
CA ALA A 22 -0.69 -6.97 -8.23
C ALA A 22 0.61 -6.33 -8.72
N ASN A 23 0.90 -6.52 -9.99
CA ASN A 23 2.03 -5.89 -10.66
C ASN A 23 1.51 -4.92 -11.73
N ASN A 24 2.03 -3.70 -11.75
CA ASN A 24 1.72 -2.72 -12.76
C ASN A 24 3.02 -2.08 -13.29
N GLN A 25 3.14 -1.98 -14.60
CA GLN A 25 4.29 -1.42 -15.30
C GLN A 25 3.81 -0.38 -16.29
N TYR A 26 4.44 0.79 -16.29
CA TYR A 26 4.08 1.83 -17.23
C TYR A 26 5.27 2.72 -17.61
N VAL A 27 5.12 3.34 -18.77
CA VAL A 27 5.98 4.42 -19.25
C VAL A 27 5.10 5.63 -19.49
N GLY A 28 5.37 6.71 -18.78
CA GLY A 28 4.76 8.01 -18.98
C GLY A 28 5.72 8.94 -19.70
N GLN A 29 5.24 9.59 -20.76
CA GLN A 29 5.98 10.65 -21.45
C GLN A 29 5.15 11.92 -21.38
N TYR A 30 5.75 12.97 -20.84
CA TYR A 30 5.10 14.25 -20.60
C TYR A 30 5.89 15.34 -21.28
N SER A 31 5.21 16.39 -21.73
CA SER A 31 5.83 17.57 -22.31
C SER A 31 5.12 18.82 -21.82
N GLY A 32 5.86 19.87 -21.49
CA GLY A 32 5.27 21.12 -21.02
C GLY A 32 6.26 21.98 -20.26
N LYS A 33 5.73 23.01 -19.60
CA LYS A 33 6.52 23.92 -18.77
C LYS A 33 6.67 23.40 -17.35
N HIS A 34 7.89 23.42 -16.83
CA HIS A 34 8.21 23.11 -15.45
C HIS A 34 9.41 23.95 -15.01
N THR A 35 9.15 25.03 -14.28
CA THR A 35 10.16 26.02 -13.86
C THR A 35 11.33 25.40 -13.12
N GLU A 36 11.06 24.39 -12.29
CA GLU A 36 12.10 23.73 -11.51
C GLU A 36 12.82 22.58 -12.24
N SER A 37 12.11 21.77 -13.02
CA SER A 37 12.70 20.58 -13.65
C SER A 37 13.31 20.84 -15.03
N HIS A 38 13.09 22.02 -15.62
CA HIS A 38 13.61 22.40 -16.94
C HIS A 38 14.38 23.73 -16.88
N GLN A 39 15.22 23.90 -15.85
CA GLN A 39 16.01 25.13 -15.65
C GLN A 39 17.01 25.40 -16.78
N ASP A 40 17.44 24.35 -17.50
CA ASP A 40 18.33 24.50 -18.67
C ASP A 40 17.60 24.86 -19.98
N SER A 41 16.34 25.31 -19.87
CA SER A 41 15.53 25.82 -20.97
C SER A 41 15.13 27.26 -20.67
N ASN A 42 15.25 28.15 -21.66
CA ASN A 42 14.95 29.57 -21.51
C ASN A 42 13.49 29.86 -21.13
N ASP A 43 12.55 29.02 -21.59
CA ASP A 43 11.11 29.18 -21.32
C ASP A 43 10.57 28.12 -20.34
N TYR A 44 11.48 27.36 -19.72
CA TYR A 44 11.23 26.23 -18.82
C TYR A 44 10.42 25.10 -19.45
N THR A 45 10.45 24.96 -20.78
CA THR A 45 9.76 23.88 -21.48
C THR A 45 10.67 22.66 -21.63
N GLY A 46 10.11 21.47 -21.49
CA GLY A 46 10.86 20.25 -21.68
C GLY A 46 9.99 19.01 -21.83
N ARG A 47 10.63 17.85 -21.74
CA ARG A 47 9.97 16.54 -21.64
C ARG A 47 10.42 15.81 -20.38
N ALA A 48 9.50 15.05 -19.80
CA ALA A 48 9.78 14.14 -18.70
C ALA A 48 9.39 12.73 -19.11
N ILE A 49 10.32 11.80 -18.94
CA ILE A 49 10.11 10.38 -19.16
C ILE A 49 10.14 9.71 -17.79
N ARG A 50 9.06 9.02 -17.45
CA ARG A 50 8.94 8.24 -16.21
C ARG A 50 8.67 6.79 -16.57
N GLN A 51 9.51 5.89 -16.08
CA GLN A 51 9.30 4.46 -16.19
C GLN A 51 9.18 3.91 -14.78
N GLN A 52 8.17 3.08 -14.52
CA GLN A 52 7.94 2.59 -13.18
C GLN A 52 7.28 1.22 -13.20
N THR A 53 7.80 0.33 -12.36
CA THR A 53 7.15 -0.92 -11.96
C THR A 53 6.69 -0.79 -10.52
N ASN A 54 5.46 -1.20 -10.25
CA ASN A 54 4.90 -1.33 -8.90
C ASN A 54 4.51 -2.78 -8.69
N ASP A 55 5.09 -3.43 -7.69
CA ASP A 55 4.83 -4.81 -7.35
C ASP A 55 4.33 -4.91 -5.91
N ASN A 56 3.07 -5.31 -5.74
CA ASN A 56 2.39 -5.33 -4.46
C ASN A 56 1.93 -6.75 -4.13
N LEU A 57 2.23 -7.19 -2.92
CA LEU A 57 1.87 -8.50 -2.40
C LEU A 57 1.24 -8.36 -1.02
N LEU A 58 0.06 -8.95 -0.85
CA LEU A 58 -0.65 -9.06 0.42
C LEU A 58 -0.90 -10.54 0.73
N PHE A 59 -0.53 -10.95 1.93
CA PHE A 59 -1.00 -12.19 2.53
C PHE A 59 -1.89 -11.87 3.72
N THR A 60 -3.02 -12.56 3.81
CA THR A 60 -3.96 -12.44 4.94
C THR A 60 -4.26 -13.83 5.47
N HIS A 61 -4.01 -14.01 6.76
CA HIS A 61 -4.42 -15.17 7.55
C HIS A 61 -5.48 -14.73 8.54
N GLN A 62 -6.63 -15.38 8.59
CA GLN A 62 -7.69 -15.06 9.55
C GLN A 62 -8.14 -16.33 10.26
N LEU A 63 -8.22 -16.26 11.58
CA LEU A 63 -8.80 -17.29 12.42
C LEU A 63 -10.02 -16.70 13.12
N ILE A 64 -11.18 -17.32 12.97
CA ILE A 64 -12.44 -16.87 13.53
C ILE A 64 -13.05 -18.03 14.31
N SER A 65 -13.51 -17.76 15.53
CA SER A 65 -14.12 -18.76 16.37
C SER A 65 -15.41 -18.24 17.00
N SER A 66 -16.42 -19.08 17.03
CA SER A 66 -17.73 -18.78 17.60
C SER A 66 -18.14 -19.87 18.58
N TRP A 67 -18.56 -19.47 19.77
CA TRP A 67 -18.87 -20.34 20.89
C TRP A 67 -20.27 -20.03 21.39
N LYS A 68 -21.16 -21.02 21.37
CA LYS A 68 -22.43 -20.98 22.10
C LYS A 68 -22.17 -21.41 23.53
N LEU A 69 -21.94 -20.45 24.42
CA LEU A 69 -21.62 -20.69 25.84
C LEU A 69 -22.86 -21.19 26.61
N SER A 70 -24.04 -20.69 26.24
CA SER A 70 -25.34 -21.14 26.77
C SER A 70 -26.44 -20.89 25.74
N ASN A 71 -27.70 -21.15 26.08
CA ASN A 71 -28.83 -20.77 25.22
C ASN A 71 -29.01 -19.25 25.07
N LYS A 72 -28.42 -18.46 25.97
CA LYS A 72 -28.49 -16.99 25.92
C LYS A 72 -27.15 -16.32 25.63
N MET A 73 -26.04 -17.04 25.69
CA MET A 73 -24.71 -16.43 25.56
C MET A 73 -23.94 -16.97 24.37
N LYS A 74 -23.41 -16.04 23.56
CA LYS A 74 -22.54 -16.33 22.43
C LYS A 74 -21.28 -15.49 22.52
N LEU A 75 -20.13 -16.13 22.41
CA LEU A 75 -18.82 -15.48 22.34
C LEU A 75 -18.27 -15.66 20.93
N ASN A 76 -17.87 -14.55 20.29
CA ASN A 76 -17.09 -14.61 19.05
C ASN A 76 -15.71 -14.02 19.31
N ALA A 77 -14.69 -14.69 18.81
CA ALA A 77 -13.32 -14.21 18.84
C ALA A 77 -12.70 -14.39 17.46
N GLY A 78 -11.83 -13.47 17.07
CA GLY A 78 -11.12 -13.55 15.81
C GLY A 78 -9.78 -12.86 15.90
N ALA A 79 -8.83 -13.36 15.13
CA ALA A 79 -7.55 -12.73 14.90
C ALA A 79 -7.20 -12.82 13.43
N SER A 80 -6.56 -11.78 12.90
CA SER A 80 -5.96 -11.84 11.57
C SER A 80 -4.56 -11.27 11.57
N TYR A 81 -3.73 -11.82 10.70
CA TYR A 81 -2.40 -11.34 10.40
C TYR A 81 -2.32 -11.02 8.92
N ASN A 82 -2.06 -9.77 8.60
CA ASN A 82 -1.84 -9.27 7.25
C ASN A 82 -0.36 -8.93 7.10
N ARG A 83 0.24 -9.39 6.01
CA ARG A 83 1.60 -9.04 5.62
C ARG A 83 1.55 -8.39 4.25
N ILE A 84 1.94 -7.13 4.19
CA ILE A 84 1.96 -6.35 2.95
C ILE A 84 3.41 -6.09 2.57
N LYS A 85 3.68 -6.23 1.28
CA LYS A 85 4.94 -5.85 0.65
C LYS A 85 4.63 -5.01 -0.58
N GLY A 86 5.04 -3.76 -0.57
CA GLY A 86 5.01 -2.88 -1.74
C GLY A 86 6.43 -2.68 -2.24
N LEU A 87 6.64 -2.80 -3.55
CA LEU A 87 7.95 -2.64 -4.17
C LEU A 87 7.82 -1.70 -5.36
N GLU A 88 8.74 -0.74 -5.43
CA GLU A 88 9.11 -0.06 -6.66
C GLU A 88 10.52 -0.56 -7.04
N PRO A 89 10.62 -1.73 -7.71
CA PRO A 89 11.92 -2.37 -7.95
C PRO A 89 12.76 -1.67 -9.01
N ASP A 90 12.18 -0.77 -9.79
CA ASP A 90 12.88 0.09 -10.73
C ASP A 90 11.96 1.23 -11.14
N ARG A 91 12.19 2.42 -10.60
CA ARG A 91 11.58 3.65 -11.11
C ARG A 91 12.67 4.53 -11.71
N ARG A 92 12.48 4.98 -12.93
CA ARG A 92 13.38 5.90 -13.63
C ARG A 92 12.68 7.20 -13.96
N GLU A 93 13.38 8.30 -13.78
CA GLU A 93 12.94 9.63 -14.14
C GLU A 93 14.04 10.34 -14.90
N ASN A 94 13.71 10.83 -16.09
CA ASN A 94 14.64 11.53 -16.96
C ASN A 94 13.97 12.77 -17.50
N TYR A 95 14.61 13.92 -17.31
CA TYR A 95 14.11 15.19 -17.84
C TYR A 95 14.99 15.67 -18.98
N LEU A 96 14.35 16.24 -20.00
CA LEU A 96 15.01 16.87 -21.13
C LEU A 96 14.54 18.31 -21.25
N SER A 97 15.47 19.26 -21.29
CA SER A 97 15.17 20.67 -21.47
C SER A 97 15.17 21.01 -22.96
N LYS A 98 14.13 21.73 -23.40
CA LYS A 98 14.03 22.20 -24.79
C LYS A 98 14.90 23.45 -24.99
N GLN A 99 15.66 23.46 -26.07
CA GLN A 99 16.49 24.58 -26.50
C GLN A 99 15.76 25.48 -27.51
N ASP A 100 16.27 26.71 -27.70
CA ASP A 100 15.65 27.73 -28.57
C ASP A 100 15.53 27.29 -30.04
N ASP A 101 16.48 26.48 -30.50
CA ASP A 101 16.50 25.88 -31.84
C ASP A 101 15.53 24.70 -32.01
N GLY A 102 14.77 24.38 -30.96
CA GLY A 102 13.80 23.30 -30.93
C GLY A 102 14.38 21.94 -30.54
N THR A 103 15.69 21.85 -30.31
CA THR A 103 16.35 20.62 -29.89
C THR A 103 16.22 20.37 -28.39
N TYR A 104 16.73 19.23 -27.91
CA TYR A 104 16.65 18.85 -26.51
C TYR A 104 18.00 18.38 -25.99
N ILE A 105 18.28 18.73 -24.74
CA ILE A 105 19.41 18.21 -23.96
C ILE A 105 18.87 17.48 -22.74
N LEU A 106 19.66 16.56 -22.16
CA LEU A 106 19.36 16.04 -20.83
C LEU A 106 19.49 17.18 -19.82
N THR A 107 18.46 17.39 -19.00
CA THR A 107 18.53 18.42 -17.95
C THR A 107 19.57 18.02 -16.91
N GLY A 108 20.44 18.95 -16.53
CA GLY A 108 21.41 18.81 -15.45
C GLY A 108 20.79 18.81 -14.06
N SER A 109 21.64 18.79 -13.03
CA SER A 109 21.24 18.97 -11.62
C SER A 109 20.22 17.95 -11.08
N ASN A 110 20.63 16.68 -10.91
CA ASN A 110 19.80 15.61 -10.34
C ASN A 110 18.45 15.44 -11.04
N ARG A 111 18.46 15.40 -12.38
CA ARG A 111 17.24 15.16 -13.19
C ARG A 111 17.27 13.86 -13.97
N GLN A 112 18.30 13.05 -13.76
CA GLN A 112 18.48 11.76 -14.38
C GLN A 112 18.61 10.80 -13.21
N LYS A 113 17.53 10.10 -12.91
CA LYS A 113 17.35 9.45 -11.61
C LYS A 113 16.82 8.04 -11.76
N ARG A 114 17.27 7.18 -10.86
CA ARG A 114 16.72 5.85 -10.65
C ARG A 114 16.45 5.62 -9.18
N PHE A 115 15.29 5.08 -8.87
CA PHE A 115 14.81 4.88 -7.52
C PHE A 115 14.44 3.43 -7.30
N PHE A 116 14.73 2.95 -6.10
CA PHE A 116 14.31 1.65 -5.60
C PHE A 116 13.65 1.88 -4.25
N SER A 117 12.44 1.36 -4.06
CA SER A 117 11.75 1.47 -2.78
C SER A 117 11.08 0.16 -2.37
N GLU A 118 11.00 -0.05 -1.07
CA GLU A 118 10.34 -1.18 -0.45
C GLU A 118 9.55 -0.71 0.77
N LEU A 119 8.27 -1.06 0.80
CA LEU A 119 7.37 -0.94 1.94
C LEU A 119 7.06 -2.35 2.47
N LYS A 120 7.23 -2.54 3.77
CA LYS A 120 6.90 -3.78 4.50
C LYS A 120 6.01 -3.44 5.67
N GLU A 121 4.77 -3.92 5.64
CA GLU A 121 3.84 -3.76 6.74
C GLU A 121 3.45 -5.13 7.33
N ASN A 122 3.43 -5.20 8.66
CA ASN A 122 2.79 -6.27 9.41
C ASN A 122 1.60 -5.68 10.18
N ASP A 123 0.40 -6.20 9.94
CA ASP A 123 -0.83 -5.72 10.55
C ASP A 123 -1.58 -6.88 11.24
N ILE A 124 -1.60 -6.86 12.57
CA ILE A 124 -2.32 -7.82 13.41
C ILE A 124 -3.61 -7.18 13.87
N ASN A 125 -4.74 -7.85 13.60
CA ASN A 125 -6.06 -7.43 14.07
C ASN A 125 -6.63 -8.49 15.01
N THR A 126 -7.29 -8.06 16.06
CA THR A 126 -8.05 -8.93 16.97
C THR A 126 -9.44 -8.38 17.18
N LYS A 127 -10.41 -9.27 17.34
CA LYS A 127 -11.78 -8.94 17.69
C LYS A 127 -12.29 -9.94 18.69
N VAL A 128 -12.99 -9.46 19.71
CA VAL A 128 -13.78 -10.29 20.61
C VAL A 128 -15.10 -9.61 20.87
N ASN A 129 -16.19 -10.36 20.87
CA ASN A 129 -17.48 -9.87 21.36
C ASN A 129 -18.23 -10.96 22.13
N LEU A 130 -18.97 -10.50 23.13
CA LEU A 130 -19.87 -11.32 23.92
C LEU A 130 -21.28 -10.77 23.74
N GLN A 131 -22.17 -11.65 23.31
CA GLN A 131 -23.58 -11.35 23.14
C GLN A 131 -24.38 -12.11 24.20
N TYR A 132 -25.29 -11.40 24.87
CA TYR A 132 -26.25 -11.95 25.83
C TYR A 132 -27.67 -11.65 25.34
N LYS A 133 -28.43 -12.71 25.05
CA LYS A 133 -29.83 -12.64 24.66
C LYS A 133 -30.69 -12.22 25.85
N LEU A 134 -31.46 -11.15 25.66
CA LEU A 134 -32.45 -10.66 26.63
C LEU A 134 -33.75 -11.46 26.49
N ASN A 135 -34.49 -11.55 27.60
CA ASN A 135 -35.88 -12.00 27.53
C ASN A 135 -36.75 -10.84 27.09
N ASP A 136 -37.66 -11.10 26.16
CA ASP A 136 -38.72 -10.18 25.77
C ASP A 136 -40.06 -10.94 25.65
N GLU A 137 -41.15 -10.20 25.46
CA GLU A 137 -42.50 -10.75 25.33
C GLU A 137 -42.74 -11.45 23.98
N PHE A 138 -41.78 -11.37 23.05
CA PHE A 138 -41.93 -11.83 21.66
C PHE A 138 -41.19 -13.15 21.38
N ASP A 139 -40.62 -13.78 22.41
CA ASP A 139 -39.93 -15.09 22.43
C ASP A 139 -38.90 -15.29 21.29
N ASN A 140 -38.36 -14.19 20.75
CA ASN A 140 -37.48 -14.22 19.57
C ASN A 140 -36.05 -13.84 19.93
N THR A 141 -35.16 -13.85 18.94
CA THR A 141 -33.71 -13.68 19.09
C THR A 141 -33.25 -12.22 18.97
N ASN A 142 -34.15 -11.25 18.87
CA ASN A 142 -33.80 -9.89 18.46
C ASN A 142 -33.31 -9.01 19.61
N SER A 143 -33.77 -9.25 20.84
CA SER A 143 -33.31 -8.49 22.00
C SER A 143 -31.99 -9.06 22.56
N ALA A 144 -30.93 -8.26 22.55
CA ALA A 144 -29.61 -8.68 22.99
C ALA A 144 -28.77 -7.49 23.49
N LEU A 145 -27.89 -7.78 24.46
CA LEU A 145 -26.78 -6.92 24.82
C LEU A 145 -25.51 -7.49 24.16
N GLU A 146 -24.75 -6.68 23.46
CA GLU A 146 -23.44 -7.02 22.93
C GLU A 146 -22.38 -6.09 23.49
N ILE A 147 -21.28 -6.65 23.95
CA ILE A 147 -20.07 -5.90 24.28
C ILE A 147 -18.93 -6.45 23.46
N GLY A 148 -18.05 -5.58 23.00
CA GLY A 148 -16.93 -6.02 22.19
C GLY A 148 -15.72 -5.12 22.25
N TYR A 149 -14.63 -5.69 21.77
CA TYR A 149 -13.33 -5.05 21.68
C TYR A 149 -12.65 -5.43 20.37
N ASN A 150 -12.05 -4.44 19.72
CA ASN A 150 -11.21 -4.60 18.55
C ASN A 150 -9.81 -4.02 18.86
N GLY A 151 -8.77 -4.76 18.50
CA GLY A 151 -7.39 -4.30 18.52
C GLY A 151 -6.80 -4.33 17.11
N ARG A 152 -6.01 -3.33 16.74
CA ARG A 152 -5.22 -3.31 15.50
C ARG A 152 -3.81 -2.80 15.79
N PHE A 153 -2.81 -3.58 15.39
CA PHE A 153 -1.40 -3.34 15.67
C PHE A 153 -0.62 -3.41 14.37
N VAL A 154 -0.04 -2.29 13.96
CA VAL A 154 0.66 -2.13 12.69
C VAL A 154 2.12 -1.79 12.95
N ASP A 155 3.02 -2.47 12.26
CA ASP A 155 4.46 -2.16 12.14
C ASP A 155 4.77 -1.97 10.65
N ASP A 156 4.86 -0.71 10.22
CA ASP A 156 5.12 -0.30 8.83
C ASP A 156 6.53 0.25 8.68
N LYS A 157 7.26 -0.25 7.68
CA LYS A 157 8.65 0.10 7.41
C LYS A 157 8.81 0.42 5.95
N PHE A 158 9.49 1.52 5.68
CA PHE A 158 9.81 1.95 4.34
C PHE A 158 11.29 2.22 4.22
N GLU A 159 11.82 1.86 3.06
CA GLU A 159 13.18 2.16 2.65
C GLU A 159 13.17 2.56 1.17
N ALA A 160 13.89 3.61 0.82
CA ALA A 160 14.12 4.00 -0.55
C ALA A 160 15.53 4.56 -0.76
N VAL A 161 16.14 4.16 -1.87
CA VAL A 161 17.43 4.67 -2.34
C VAL A 161 17.25 5.31 -3.71
N GLU A 162 17.91 6.45 -3.90
CA GLU A 162 17.96 7.18 -5.17
C GLU A 162 19.39 7.08 -5.73
N TYR A 163 19.50 6.89 -7.03
CA TYR A 163 20.73 6.98 -7.80
C TYR A 163 20.60 8.14 -8.78
N ASN A 164 21.48 9.12 -8.63
CA ASN A 164 21.54 10.30 -9.48
C ASN A 164 22.64 10.12 -10.51
N PHE A 165 22.31 10.38 -11.77
CA PHE A 165 23.24 10.36 -12.87
C PHE A 165 23.48 11.78 -13.37
N ASP A 166 24.70 12.07 -13.79
CA ASP A 166 24.97 13.31 -14.50
C ASP A 166 24.22 13.34 -15.85
N ALA A 167 23.86 14.54 -16.29
CA ALA A 167 23.38 14.72 -17.65
C ALA A 167 24.55 14.48 -18.63
N LEU A 168 24.40 13.54 -19.56
CA LEU A 168 25.36 13.41 -20.64
C LEU A 168 25.25 14.63 -21.55
N SER A 169 26.40 15.24 -21.88
CA SER A 169 26.48 16.34 -22.82
C SER A 169 26.04 15.91 -24.22
N GLY A 170 25.31 16.79 -24.89
CA GLY A 170 24.90 16.61 -26.28
C GLY A 170 23.44 16.98 -26.51
N THR A 171 23.06 16.90 -27.78
CA THR A 171 21.69 17.13 -28.25
C THR A 171 21.08 15.79 -28.64
N PHE A 172 19.86 15.52 -28.17
CA PHE A 172 19.22 14.23 -28.33
C PHE A 172 17.91 14.35 -29.13
N PRO A 173 17.76 13.59 -30.23
CA PRO A 173 16.50 13.54 -30.96
C PRO A 173 15.46 12.79 -30.12
N ILE A 174 14.31 13.41 -29.86
CA ILE A 174 13.33 12.78 -28.97
C ILE A 174 12.63 11.57 -29.60
N ASP A 175 12.33 11.63 -30.90
CA ASP A 175 11.47 10.63 -31.54
C ASP A 175 12.08 9.22 -31.56
N ASN A 176 13.39 9.08 -31.31
CA ASN A 176 14.10 7.80 -31.22
C ASN A 176 15.03 7.72 -29.99
N LEU A 177 14.79 8.50 -28.94
CA LEU A 177 15.65 8.50 -27.76
C LEU A 177 15.58 7.17 -26.99
N GLN A 178 16.71 6.47 -26.90
CA GLN A 178 16.90 5.30 -26.04
C GLN A 178 17.83 5.67 -24.89
N LEU A 179 17.27 5.82 -23.69
CA LEU A 179 18.05 6.23 -22.52
C LEU A 179 19.05 5.14 -22.08
N ASP A 180 18.76 3.88 -22.34
CA ASP A 180 19.68 2.76 -22.04
C ASP A 180 20.95 2.80 -22.92
N ASP A 181 20.89 3.40 -24.11
CA ASP A 181 22.07 3.62 -24.96
C ASP A 181 22.98 4.74 -24.42
N LEU A 182 22.44 5.59 -23.54
CA LEU A 182 23.15 6.68 -22.88
C LEU A 182 23.67 6.25 -21.50
N TYR A 183 22.78 5.73 -20.66
CA TYR A 183 23.06 5.30 -19.29
C TYR A 183 23.36 3.80 -19.22
N ASN A 184 24.53 3.43 -19.71
CA ASN A 184 25.04 2.05 -19.66
C ASN A 184 26.46 1.96 -19.11
N GLN A 185 26.85 0.72 -18.80
CA GLN A 185 28.14 0.38 -18.21
C GLN A 185 29.33 0.89 -19.05
N ALA A 186 29.29 0.76 -20.38
CA ALA A 186 30.39 1.20 -21.23
C ALA A 186 30.60 2.72 -21.17
N ASN A 187 29.51 3.49 -21.22
CA ASN A 187 29.56 4.94 -21.09
C ASN A 187 30.02 5.37 -19.69
N TYR A 188 29.60 4.66 -18.63
CA TYR A 188 30.08 4.86 -17.26
C TYR A 188 31.58 4.60 -17.13
N GLU A 189 32.07 3.45 -17.60
CA GLU A 189 33.49 3.07 -17.55
C GLU A 189 34.38 4.00 -18.38
N SER A 190 33.85 4.54 -19.49
CA SER A 190 34.54 5.56 -20.30
C SER A 190 34.50 6.97 -19.69
N GLY A 191 33.85 7.15 -18.53
CA GLY A 191 33.77 8.42 -17.81
C GLY A 191 32.84 9.46 -18.44
N LYS A 192 31.87 9.05 -19.28
CA LYS A 192 30.92 9.99 -19.92
C LYS A 192 29.88 10.55 -18.96
N TYR A 193 29.62 9.88 -17.85
CA TYR A 193 28.78 10.35 -16.75
C TYR A 193 29.27 9.72 -15.45
N THR A 194 28.96 10.37 -14.33
CA THR A 194 29.10 9.75 -13.01
C THR A 194 27.74 9.42 -12.41
N MET A 195 27.75 8.55 -11.41
CA MET A 195 26.57 8.19 -10.64
C MET A 195 26.89 8.43 -9.16
N SER A 196 26.00 9.16 -8.49
CA SER A 196 26.02 9.34 -7.05
C SER A 196 24.82 8.65 -6.41
N VAL A 197 25.05 8.03 -5.25
CA VAL A 197 23.98 7.43 -4.45
C VAL A 197 23.45 8.49 -3.51
N GLY A 198 22.14 8.74 -3.57
CA GLY A 198 21.46 9.60 -2.62
C GLY A 198 21.38 8.98 -1.23
N GLU A 199 20.99 9.78 -0.25
CA GLU A 199 20.80 9.28 1.11
C GLU A 199 19.68 8.24 1.17
N LEU A 200 19.84 7.26 2.05
CA LEU A 200 18.82 6.26 2.30
C LEU A 200 17.64 6.89 3.04
N ASN A 201 16.48 6.94 2.37
CA ASN A 201 15.25 7.45 2.96
C ASN A 201 14.52 6.32 3.66
N THR A 202 14.37 6.41 4.98
CA THR A 202 13.70 5.37 5.77
C THR A 202 12.69 5.95 6.74
N TYR A 203 11.67 5.16 7.04
CA TYR A 203 10.87 5.37 8.26
C TYR A 203 10.49 4.02 8.88
N ASN A 204 10.14 4.08 10.15
CA ASN A 204 9.52 2.98 10.87
C ASN A 204 8.40 3.55 11.73
N VAL A 205 7.16 3.10 11.48
CA VAL A 205 5.95 3.60 12.14
C VAL A 205 5.23 2.43 12.81
N LYS A 206 4.96 2.58 14.10
CA LYS A 206 4.10 1.67 14.86
C LYS A 206 2.78 2.35 15.19
N LYS A 207 1.67 1.69 14.87
CA LYS A 207 0.32 2.19 15.17
C LYS A 207 -0.46 1.15 15.94
N ASN A 208 -1.00 1.55 17.10
CA ASN A 208 -1.84 0.72 17.95
C ASN A 208 -3.21 1.38 18.08
N VAL A 209 -4.27 0.68 17.69
CA VAL A 209 -5.65 1.14 17.80
C VAL A 209 -6.43 0.18 18.68
N HIS A 210 -7.12 0.73 19.66
CA HIS A 210 -7.96 0.00 20.60
C HIS A 210 -9.37 0.59 20.53
N SER A 211 -10.38 -0.26 20.36
CA SER A 211 -11.77 0.20 20.28
C SER A 211 -12.67 -0.76 21.04
N ALA A 212 -13.34 -0.25 22.07
CA ALA A 212 -14.36 -0.97 22.79
C ALA A 212 -15.74 -0.40 22.44
N TYR A 213 -16.76 -1.25 22.45
CA TYR A 213 -18.14 -0.84 22.24
C TYR A 213 -19.09 -1.68 23.10
N ALA A 214 -20.27 -1.12 23.33
CA ALA A 214 -21.41 -1.80 23.88
C ALA A 214 -22.62 -1.40 23.02
N GLU A 215 -23.49 -2.36 22.78
CA GLU A 215 -24.69 -2.21 21.95
C GLU A 215 -25.83 -2.92 22.66
N ALA A 216 -26.98 -2.25 22.77
CA ALA A 216 -28.20 -2.81 23.32
C ALA A 216 -29.29 -2.75 22.25
N THR A 217 -29.75 -3.92 21.83
CA THR A 217 -30.91 -4.06 20.95
C THR A 217 -32.09 -4.59 21.74
N TYR A 218 -33.26 -3.95 21.63
CA TYR A 218 -34.48 -4.38 22.30
C TYR A 218 -35.68 -4.29 21.37
N GLN A 219 -36.49 -5.35 21.33
CA GLN A 219 -37.72 -5.38 20.55
C GLN A 219 -38.88 -4.77 21.34
N LEU A 220 -39.41 -3.64 20.84
CA LEU A 220 -40.50 -2.90 21.47
C LEU A 220 -41.87 -3.42 21.05
N THR A 221 -42.02 -3.81 19.78
CA THR A 221 -43.24 -4.42 19.24
C THR A 221 -42.88 -5.48 18.19
N SER A 222 -43.85 -6.28 17.72
CA SER A 222 -43.59 -7.30 16.68
C SER A 222 -42.85 -6.75 15.43
N PRO A 223 -43.17 -5.56 14.89
CA PRO A 223 -42.43 -4.97 13.76
C PRO A 223 -41.32 -3.96 14.16
N LEU A 224 -41.15 -3.59 15.44
CA LEU A 224 -40.26 -2.50 15.85
C LEU A 224 -39.17 -2.96 16.83
N THR A 225 -37.92 -2.72 16.44
CA THR A 225 -36.72 -2.92 17.27
C THR A 225 -35.97 -1.61 17.42
N ALA A 226 -35.50 -1.32 18.64
CA ALA A 226 -34.64 -0.19 18.93
C ALA A 226 -33.22 -0.67 19.26
N ASN A 227 -32.22 0.16 18.94
CA ASN A 227 -30.80 -0.11 19.13
C ASN A 227 -30.11 1.14 19.67
N VAL A 228 -29.18 0.97 20.62
CA VAL A 228 -28.33 2.03 21.19
C VAL A 228 -26.92 1.51 21.34
#